data_AF-A0A353RDP7-F1
#
_entry.id   AF-A0A353RDP7-F1
#
_cell.length_a   1.000
_cell.length_b   1.000
_cell.length_c   1.000
_cell.angle_alpha   90.00
_cell.angle_beta   90.00
_cell.angle_gamma   90.00
#
_symmetry.space_group_name_H-M   'P 1'
#
loop_
_entity.id
_entity.type
_entity.pdbx_description
1 polymer ?
#
loop_
_entity_poly.entity_id
_entity_poly.type
_entity_poly.pdbx_seq_one_letter_code
_entity_poly.pdbx_strand_id
1 'polypeptide(L)' 'DIRGVVDFAREKEIDLVFVAPDDPLAAGMVDALEAAGVRAFGPTAKAAQIESSKVFAKGLMKKYHIPTA' A
#
# COMPACT_ATOMS: atom_id res chain seq x y z
N ASP A 1 2.77 -3.35 12.61
CA ASP A 1 1.92 -4.50 12.97
C ASP A 1 0.63 -4.43 12.17
N ILE A 2 0.49 -5.21 11.10
CA ILE A 2 -0.68 -5.12 10.21
C ILE A 2 -1.93 -5.65 10.89
N ARG A 3 -1.84 -6.82 11.56
CA ARG A 3 -2.99 -7.45 12.20
C ARG A 3 -3.55 -6.57 13.31
N GLY A 4 -2.68 -6.07 14.20
CA GLY A 4 -3.12 -5.19 15.28
C GLY A 4 -3.80 -3.90 14.79
N VAL A 5 -3.35 -3.34 13.66
CA VAL A 5 -4.00 -2.16 13.06
C VAL A 5 -5.37 -2.49 12.48
N VAL A 6 -5.51 -3.63 11.79
CA VAL A 6 -6.81 -4.09 11.25
C VAL A 6 -7.80 -4.35 12.37
N ASP A 7 -7.38 -5.08 13.41
CA ASP A 7 -8.23 -5.39 14.56
C ASP A 7 -8.67 -4.11 15.27
N PHE A 8 -7.73 -3.20 15.54
CA PHE A 8 -8.03 -1.89 16.13
C PHE A 8 -9.03 -1.09 15.28
N ALA A 9 -8.84 -1.05 13.96
CA ALA A 9 -9.72 -0.31 13.08
C ALA A 9 -11.16 -0.87 13.09
N ARG A 10 -11.32 -2.19 13.18
CA ARG A 10 -12.64 -2.83 13.31
C ARG A 10 -13.26 -2.58 14.68
N GLU A 11 -12.51 -2.76 15.76
CA GLU A 11 -12.98 -2.57 17.13
C GLU A 11 -13.41 -1.13 17.42
N LYS A 12 -12.76 -0.16 16.79
CA LYS A 12 -13.05 1.27 16.94
C LYS A 12 -13.97 1.83 15.87
N GLU A 13 -14.52 0.97 15.00
CA GLU A 13 -15.44 1.34 13.93
C GLU A 13 -14.87 2.48 13.07
N ILE A 14 -13.59 2.39 12.71
CA ILE A 14 -12.91 3.42 11.93
C ILE A 14 -13.43 3.41 10.49
N ASP A 15 -13.97 4.55 10.05
CA ASP A 15 -14.57 4.70 8.73
C ASP A 15 -13.56 4.71 7.56
N LEU A 16 -12.34 5.19 7.82
CA LEU A 16 -11.28 5.38 6.83
C LEU A 16 -9.90 5.41 7.50
N VAL A 17 -8.96 4.62 7.00
CA VAL A 17 -7.57 4.60 7.46
C VAL A 17 -6.65 5.16 6.39
N PHE A 18 -5.77 6.09 6.76
CA PHE A 18 -4.70 6.59 5.88
C PHE A 18 -3.40 5.87 6.21
N VAL A 19 -2.85 5.14 5.25
CA VAL A 19 -1.55 4.47 5.40
C VAL A 19 -0.50 5.35 4.73
N ALA A 20 0.29 6.05 5.55
CA ALA A 20 1.29 7.00 5.07
C ALA A 20 2.71 6.40 4.90
N PRO A 21 3.23 5.57 5.82
CA PRO A 21 4.61 5.10 5.70
C PRO A 21 4.78 4.04 4.61
N ASP A 22 5.91 4.09 3.90
CA ASP A 22 6.18 3.25 2.72
C ASP A 22 6.29 1.75 3.04
N ASP A 23 6.90 1.40 4.17
CA ASP A 23 7.09 0.00 4.58
C ASP A 23 5.74 -0.74 4.79
N PRO A 24 4.75 -0.20 5.55
CA PRO A 24 3.39 -0.74 5.62
C PRO A 24 2.67 -0.83 4.27
N LEU A 25 2.86 0.14 3.38
CA LEU A 25 2.27 0.13 2.04
C LEU A 25 2.83 -1.03 1.22
N ALA A 26 4.15 -1.19 1.19
CA ALA A 26 4.83 -2.29 0.52
C ALA A 26 4.47 -3.66 1.12
N ALA A 27 4.24 -3.72 2.44
CA ALA A 27 3.82 -4.92 3.14
C ALA A 27 2.32 -5.27 2.99
N GLY A 28 1.52 -4.42 2.33
CA GLY A 28 0.11 -4.70 2.01
C GLY A 28 -0.88 -4.34 3.12
N MET A 29 -0.59 -3.31 3.92
CA MET A 29 -1.53 -2.85 4.96
C MET A 29 -2.86 -2.36 4.38
N VAL A 30 -2.84 -1.70 3.22
CA VAL A 30 -4.06 -1.27 2.51
C VAL A 30 -4.88 -2.49 2.10
N ASP A 31 -4.26 -3.50 1.47
CA ASP A 31 -4.93 -4.74 1.08
C ASP A 31 -5.57 -5.45 2.27
N ALA A 32 -4.87 -5.50 3.42
CA ALA A 32 -5.37 -6.14 4.63
C ALA A 32 -6.57 -5.39 5.24
N LEU A 33 -6.55 -4.06 5.23
CA LEU A 33 -7.67 -3.24 5.70
C LEU A 33 -8.90 -3.39 4.79
N GLU A 34 -8.72 -3.31 3.47
CA GLU A 34 -9.80 -3.46 2.50
C GLU A 34 -10.41 -4.87 2.54
N ALA A 35 -9.58 -5.92 2.67
CA ALA A 35 -10.03 -7.30 2.83
C ALA A 35 -10.84 -7.51 4.13
N ALA A 36 -10.58 -6.70 5.16
CA ALA A 36 -11.32 -6.69 6.42
C ALA A 36 -12.57 -5.80 6.38
N GLY A 37 -12.89 -5.20 5.23
CA GLY A 37 -14.03 -4.30 5.05
C GLY A 37 -13.81 -2.88 5.58
N VAL A 38 -12.57 -2.52 5.95
CA VAL A 38 -12.20 -1.18 6.38
C VAL A 38 -11.68 -0.40 5.18
N ARG A 39 -12.28 0.75 4.88
CA ARG A 39 -11.78 1.59 3.79
C ARG A 39 -10.39 2.11 4.13
N ALA A 40 -9.47 2.03 3.17
CA ALA A 40 -8.12 2.51 3.34
C ALA A 40 -7.71 3.42 2.18
N PHE A 41 -6.90 4.43 2.49
CA PHE A 41 -6.25 5.30 1.51
C PHE A 41 -4.75 5.02 1.49
N GLY A 42 -4.26 4.68 0.30
CA GLY A 42 -2.88 4.34 0.02
C GLY A 42 -2.81 3.35 -1.15
N PRO A 43 -1.63 3.12 -1.75
CA PRO A 43 -1.47 2.07 -2.74
C PRO A 43 -1.61 0.67 -2.13
N THR A 44 -2.15 -0.27 -2.90
CA THR A 44 -2.02 -1.71 -2.61
C THR A 44 -0.55 -2.13 -2.63
N ALA A 45 -0.20 -3.25 -2.00
CA ALA A 45 1.16 -3.80 -2.01
C ALA A 45 1.72 -3.94 -3.44
N LYS A 46 0.86 -4.34 -4.38
CA LYS A 46 1.23 -4.44 -5.80
C LYS A 46 1.51 -3.08 -6.43
N ALA A 47 0.71 -2.06 -6.13
CA ALA A 47 0.93 -0.70 -6.64
C ALA A 47 2.16 -0.04 -5.98
N ALA A 48 2.38 -0.28 -4.68
CA ALA A 48 3.51 0.23 -3.92
C ALA A 48 4.87 -0.26 -4.45
N GLN A 49 4.91 -1.30 -5.30
CA GLN A 49 6.11 -1.74 -6.00
C GLN A 49 6.77 -0.64 -6.85
N ILE A 50 6.01 0.37 -7.30
CA ILE A 50 6.56 1.50 -8.04
C ILE A 50 7.59 2.30 -7.22
N GLU A 51 7.47 2.30 -5.90
CA GLU A 51 8.37 2.98 -4.97
C GLU A 51 9.30 2.01 -4.24
N SER A 52 8.77 0.86 -3.80
CA SER A 52 9.53 -0.11 -3.00
C SER A 52 10.51 -0.97 -3.82
N SER A 53 10.33 -1.09 -5.14
CA SER A 53 11.19 -1.89 -6.02
C SER A 53 11.78 -1.05 -7.14
N LYS A 54 13.07 -0.69 -7.00
CA LYS A 54 13.84 0.02 -8.04
C LYS A 54 13.85 -0.70 -9.38
N VAL A 55 13.96 -2.03 -9.36
CA VAL A 55 13.97 -2.86 -10.58
C VAL A 55 12.61 -2.79 -11.27
N PHE A 56 11.52 -2.92 -10.52
CA PHE A 56 10.17 -2.78 -11.06
C PHE A 56 9.95 -1.37 -11.63
N ALA A 57 10.30 -0.33 -10.87
CA ALA A 57 10.15 1.06 -11.30
C ALA A 57 10.92 1.35 -12.60
N LYS A 58 12.19 0.95 -12.69
CA LYS A 58 13.01 1.10 -13.91
C LYS A 58 12.45 0.30 -15.08
N GLY A 59 11.98 -0.92 -14.83
CA GLY A 59 11.32 -1.75 -15.85
C GLY A 59 10.04 -1.11 -16.37
N LEU A 60 9.21 -0.56 -15.48
CA LEU A 60 7.98 0.14 -15.80
C LEU A 60 8.27 1.40 -16.62
N MET A 61 9.23 2.22 -16.17
CA MET A 61 9.64 3.44 -16.87
C MET A 61 10.16 3.12 -18.28
N LYS A 62 11.01 2.10 -18.43
CA LYS A 62 11.49 1.64 -19.74
C LYS A 62 10.34 1.16 -20.64
N LYS A 63 9.43 0.34 -20.11
CA LYS A 63 8.29 -0.21 -20.85
C LYS A 63 7.37 0.88 -21.40
N TYR A 64 7.16 1.95 -20.64
CA TYR A 64 6.24 3.04 -20.99
C TYR A 64 6.96 4.30 -21.48
N HIS A 65 8.25 4.22 -21.80
CA HIS A 65 9.05 5.34 -22.31
C HIS A 65 9.05 6.58 -21.40
N ILE A 66 9.00 6.37 -20.09
CA ILE A 66 9.08 7.44 -19.09
C ILE A 66 10.57 7.81 -18.91
N PRO A 67 10.97 9.09 -19.11
CA PRO A 67 12.35 9.52 -18.92
C PRO A 67 12.84 9.23 -17.49
N THR A 68 14.01 8.63 -17.38
CA THR A 68 14.67 8.33 -16.11
C THR A 68 16.18 8.30 -16.30
N ALA A 69 16.93 8.53 -15.22
CA ALA A 69 18.40 8.48 -15.24
C ALA A 69 18.95 7.07 -15.54
#